data_AF-A0A7S3X1Y5-F1
#
_entry.id   AF-A0A7S3X1Y5-F1
#
_cell.length_a   1.000
_cell.length_b   1.000
_cell.length_c   1.000
_cell.angle_alpha   90.00
_cell.angle_beta   90.00
_cell.angle_gamma   90.00
#
_symmetry.space_group_name_H-M   'P 1'
#
loop_
_entity.id
_entity.type
_entity.pdbx_description
1 polymer ?
#
loop_
_entity_poly.entity_id
_entity_poly.type
_entity_poly.pdbx_seq_one_letter_code
_entity_poly.pdbx_strand_id
1 'polypeptide(L)'
;PNPGRGVGAVLNRPPLASGSSVATWGASFGGMAIETAPQNSFAAVAESDAIWRQEASQERFDADAEASSLHSLLHGSSAAAVAAACAETSSSVRYDAARAAWPAAATADRQQLGGAIRQVVDALDAPHLKPSGIEKRLLGGTHAACLGLITLLNQMSALSPPTSGDTA
;
A
#
# COMPACT_ATOMS: atom_id res chain seq x y z
N PRO A 1 -34.21 56.80 27.07
CA PRO A 1 -33.34 57.19 25.93
C PRO A 1 -33.44 56.18 24.77
N ASN A 2 -34.00 56.64 23.65
CA ASN A 2 -33.93 56.09 22.29
C ASN A 2 -33.74 57.34 21.39
N PRO A 3 -33.27 57.33 20.11
CA PRO A 3 -33.08 56.21 19.20
C PRO A 3 -31.90 56.33 18.19
N GLY A 4 -31.79 55.33 17.30
CA GLY A 4 -31.10 55.42 15.99
C GLY A 4 -30.89 54.01 15.45
N ARG A 5 -31.88 53.32 14.85
CA ARG A 5 -32.52 53.53 13.53
C ARG A 5 -31.52 53.69 12.37
N GLY A 6 -31.31 52.59 11.65
CA GLY A 6 -30.70 52.52 10.32
C GLY A 6 -31.37 51.38 9.55
N VAL A 7 -32.24 51.74 8.62
CA VAL A 7 -33.09 50.89 7.77
C VAL A 7 -32.28 50.38 6.57
N GLY A 8 -32.52 49.15 6.12
CA GLY A 8 -32.01 48.70 4.82
C GLY A 8 -32.22 47.21 4.53
N ALA A 9 -33.47 46.80 4.29
CA ALA A 9 -33.75 45.56 3.59
C ALA A 9 -33.73 45.83 2.08
N VAL A 10 -32.81 45.22 1.34
CA VAL A 10 -32.98 44.92 -0.09
C VAL A 10 -32.32 43.57 -0.39
N LEU A 11 -33.17 42.65 -0.87
CA LEU A 11 -32.82 41.37 -1.46
C LEU A 11 -31.81 41.55 -2.61
N ASN A 12 -30.73 40.78 -2.62
CA ASN A 12 -30.15 40.32 -3.88
C ASN A 12 -29.31 39.05 -3.69
N ARG A 13 -29.86 37.92 -4.16
CA ARG A 13 -29.13 36.68 -4.43
C ARG A 13 -28.31 36.88 -5.71
N PRO A 14 -27.09 36.35 -5.77
CA PRO A 14 -26.61 35.70 -6.98
C PRO A 14 -26.21 34.23 -6.73
N PRO A 15 -26.16 33.41 -7.81
CA PRO A 15 -26.14 31.96 -7.70
C PRO A 15 -24.74 31.33 -7.72
N LEU A 16 -24.70 30.05 -7.29
CA LEU A 16 -23.89 28.92 -7.76
C LEU A 16 -22.47 29.19 -8.30
N ALA A 17 -21.47 28.54 -7.70
CA ALA A 17 -20.65 27.55 -8.40
C ALA A 17 -19.67 26.86 -7.45
N SER A 18 -19.87 25.55 -7.29
CA SER A 18 -18.90 24.63 -6.70
C SER A 18 -17.72 24.52 -7.67
N GLY A 19 -16.56 25.07 -7.30
CA GLY A 19 -15.34 25.00 -8.09
C GLY A 19 -14.56 23.72 -7.80
N SER A 20 -15.04 22.57 -8.27
CA SER A 20 -14.18 21.40 -8.43
C SER A 20 -13.45 21.53 -9.76
N SER A 21 -12.19 21.95 -9.71
CA SER A 21 -11.29 21.95 -10.86
C SER A 21 -10.89 20.51 -11.18
N VAL A 22 -11.71 19.81 -11.94
CA VAL A 22 -11.27 18.64 -12.71
C VAL A 22 -11.02 19.11 -14.12
N ALA A 23 -9.77 19.00 -14.56
CA ALA A 23 -9.34 19.30 -15.91
C ALA A 23 -10.06 18.37 -16.89
N THR A 24 -10.98 18.95 -17.67
CA THR A 24 -11.55 18.31 -18.86
C THR A 24 -10.44 18.20 -19.91
N TRP A 25 -9.88 17.00 -20.07
CA TRP A 25 -9.13 16.66 -21.27
C TRP A 25 -10.13 16.38 -22.39
N GLY A 26 -10.12 17.25 -23.40
CA GLY A 26 -10.90 17.06 -24.61
C GLY A 26 -10.47 15.81 -25.35
N ALA A 27 -11.41 14.90 -25.55
CA ALA A 27 -11.32 13.85 -26.55
C ALA A 27 -12.56 13.98 -27.46
N SER A 28 -12.40 14.70 -28.56
CA SER A 28 -13.33 14.63 -29.68
C SER A 28 -13.07 13.33 -30.44
N PHE A 29 -13.90 12.32 -30.21
CA PHE A 29 -14.04 11.18 -31.11
C PHE A 29 -15.52 10.89 -31.33
N GLY A 30 -15.87 10.68 -32.60
CA GLY A 30 -17.23 10.49 -33.09
C GLY A 30 -17.95 9.31 -32.44
N GLY A 31 -19.28 9.38 -32.52
CA GLY A 31 -20.19 8.49 -31.82
C GLY A 31 -19.96 6.99 -32.07
N MET A 32 -19.91 6.26 -30.97
CA MET A 32 -20.79 5.12 -30.75
C MET A 32 -21.27 5.20 -29.30
N ALA A 33 -22.53 4.87 -29.06
CA ALA A 33 -23.08 4.76 -27.72
C ALA A 33 -22.29 3.69 -26.96
N ILE A 34 -21.35 4.11 -26.12
CA ILE A 34 -20.81 3.25 -25.08
C ILE A 34 -21.90 3.20 -24.02
N GLU A 35 -22.70 2.14 -24.09
CA GLU A 35 -23.47 1.67 -22.95
C GLU A 35 -22.50 1.63 -21.77
N THR A 36 -22.64 2.58 -20.86
CA THR A 36 -21.78 2.69 -19.69
C THR A 36 -22.04 1.45 -18.86
N ALA A 37 -21.22 0.42 -19.09
CA ALA A 37 -21.17 -0.75 -18.24
C ALA A 37 -21.08 -0.23 -16.80
N PRO A 38 -21.88 -0.77 -15.86
CA PRO A 38 -21.82 -0.31 -14.49
C PRO A 38 -20.38 -0.40 -14.02
N GLN A 39 -19.88 0.67 -13.38
CA GLN A 39 -18.49 0.79 -12.94
C GLN A 39 -18.02 -0.32 -11.98
N ASN A 40 -18.90 -1.27 -11.65
CA ASN A 40 -18.70 -2.43 -10.80
C ASN A 40 -19.09 -3.75 -11.51
N SER A 41 -18.89 -3.87 -12.82
CA SER A 41 -19.10 -5.14 -13.52
C SER A 41 -17.91 -6.09 -13.31
N PHE A 42 -18.16 -7.41 -13.33
CA PHE A 42 -17.09 -8.42 -13.25
C PHE A 42 -16.06 -8.25 -14.38
N ALA A 43 -16.49 -7.82 -15.57
CA ALA A 43 -15.61 -7.53 -16.69
C ALA A 43 -14.67 -6.35 -16.39
N ALA A 44 -15.17 -5.27 -15.79
CA ALA A 44 -14.36 -4.12 -15.39
C ALA A 44 -13.33 -4.49 -14.29
N VAL A 45 -13.71 -5.36 -13.35
CA VAL A 45 -12.77 -5.86 -12.33
C VAL A 45 -11.68 -6.73 -12.95
N ALA A 46 -12.03 -7.61 -13.90
CA ALA A 46 -11.05 -8.45 -14.60
C ALA A 46 -10.07 -7.62 -15.45
N GLU A 47 -10.54 -6.56 -16.10
CA GLU A 47 -9.69 -5.63 -16.85
C GLU A 47 -8.75 -4.84 -15.93
N SER A 48 -9.27 -4.33 -14.81
CA SER A 48 -8.46 -3.65 -13.78
C SER A 48 -7.38 -4.58 -13.18
N ASP A 49 -7.72 -5.83 -12.87
CA ASP A 49 -6.76 -6.84 -12.39
C ASP A 49 -5.67 -7.10 -13.44
N ALA A 50 -6.04 -7.22 -14.72
CA ALA A 50 -5.08 -7.44 -15.80
C ALA A 50 -4.10 -6.25 -15.95
N ILE A 51 -4.61 -5.01 -15.88
CA ILE A 51 -3.78 -3.79 -15.91
C ILE A 51 -2.84 -3.78 -14.70
N TRP A 52 -3.36 -4.02 -13.50
CA TRP A 52 -2.55 -4.03 -12.28
C TRP A 52 -1.44 -5.10 -12.34
N ARG A 53 -1.73 -6.30 -12.83
CA ARG A 53 -0.71 -7.35 -13.03
C ARG A 53 0.33 -6.94 -14.06
N GLN A 54 -0.09 -6.29 -15.16
CA GLN A 54 0.83 -5.82 -16.18
C GLN A 54 1.76 -4.73 -15.64
N GLU A 55 1.24 -3.76 -14.90
CA GLU A 55 2.03 -2.71 -14.25
C GLU A 55 2.99 -3.30 -13.20
N ALA A 56 2.51 -4.23 -12.37
CA ALA A 56 3.33 -4.93 -11.39
C ALA A 56 4.46 -5.76 -12.03
N SER A 57 4.25 -6.28 -13.24
CA SER A 57 5.26 -7.04 -14.01
C SER A 57 6.37 -6.16 -14.59
N GLN A 58 6.07 -4.87 -14.84
CA GLN A 58 7.02 -3.89 -15.38
C GLN A 58 7.96 -3.34 -14.31
N GLU A 59 7.55 -3.39 -13.04
CA GLU A 59 8.34 -2.89 -11.92
C GLU A 59 9.51 -3.85 -11.63
N ARG A 60 10.69 -3.47 -12.12
CA ARG A 60 11.92 -4.22 -11.92
C ARG A 60 12.23 -4.35 -10.43
N PHE A 61 12.59 -5.56 -10.00
CA PHE A 61 13.00 -5.79 -8.62
C PHE A 61 14.36 -5.13 -8.34
N ASP A 62 14.38 -4.17 -7.42
CA ASP A 62 15.60 -3.52 -6.91
C ASP A 62 15.92 -4.03 -5.50
N ALA A 63 16.95 -4.88 -5.38
CA ALA A 63 17.32 -5.53 -4.14
C ALA A 63 17.66 -4.54 -3.01
N ASP A 64 18.31 -3.43 -3.33
CA ASP A 64 18.73 -2.45 -2.34
C ASP A 64 17.55 -1.60 -1.87
N ALA A 65 16.62 -1.28 -2.78
CA ALA A 65 15.38 -0.58 -2.45
C ALA A 65 14.47 -1.46 -1.57
N GLU A 66 14.31 -2.74 -1.92
CA GLU A 66 13.48 -3.67 -1.13
C GLU A 66 14.07 -3.92 0.27
N ALA A 67 15.39 -4.08 0.39
CA ALA A 67 16.06 -4.20 1.67
C ALA A 67 15.90 -2.92 2.53
N SER A 68 16.01 -1.73 1.91
CA SER A 68 15.77 -0.44 2.60
C SER A 68 14.36 -0.34 3.14
N SER A 69 13.39 -0.69 2.29
CA SER A 69 11.98 -0.58 2.63
C SER A 69 11.60 -1.56 3.74
N LEU A 70 12.11 -2.81 3.69
CA LEU A 70 11.92 -3.75 4.79
C LEU A 70 12.51 -3.24 6.10
N HIS A 71 13.70 -2.63 6.06
CA HIS A 71 14.28 -1.99 7.25
C HIS A 71 13.40 -0.82 7.76
N SER A 72 12.89 0.02 6.87
CA SER A 72 11.99 1.13 7.21
C SER A 72 10.70 0.64 7.89
N LEU A 73 10.12 -0.44 7.36
CA LEU A 73 8.91 -1.08 7.90
C LEU A 73 9.12 -1.68 9.29
N LEU A 74 10.27 -2.30 9.54
CA LEU A 74 10.53 -3.00 10.80
C LEU A 74 11.07 -2.09 11.90
N HIS A 75 11.95 -1.15 11.55
CA HIS A 75 12.77 -0.40 12.50
C HIS A 75 12.85 1.10 12.20
N GLY A 76 12.35 1.56 11.05
CA GLY A 76 12.53 2.93 10.59
C GLY A 76 11.26 3.78 10.65
N SER A 77 11.16 4.73 9.72
CA SER A 77 10.10 5.72 9.66
C SER A 77 8.70 5.13 9.49
N SER A 78 8.59 3.95 8.89
CA SER A 78 7.30 3.31 8.58
C SER A 78 6.83 2.33 9.66
N ALA A 79 7.63 2.07 10.70
CA ALA A 79 7.28 1.12 11.76
C ALA A 79 5.99 1.49 12.51
N ALA A 80 5.74 2.78 12.73
CA ALA A 80 4.50 3.24 13.36
C ALA A 80 3.26 2.96 12.49
N ALA A 81 3.38 3.13 11.17
CA ALA A 81 2.32 2.84 10.23
C ALA A 81 2.01 1.32 10.16
N VAL A 82 3.05 0.48 10.23
CA VAL A 82 2.91 -0.97 10.35
C VAL A 82 2.14 -1.34 11.63
N ALA A 83 2.56 -0.81 12.78
CA ALA A 83 1.91 -1.10 14.05
C ALA A 83 0.42 -0.72 14.04
N ALA A 84 0.08 0.45 13.51
CA ALA A 84 -1.31 0.89 13.34
C ALA A 84 -2.09 -0.05 12.42
N ALA A 85 -1.56 -0.37 11.24
CA ALA A 85 -2.22 -1.26 10.28
C ALA A 85 -2.43 -2.69 10.81
N CYS A 86 -1.47 -3.21 11.56
CA CYS A 86 -1.58 -4.53 12.18
C CYS A 86 -2.60 -4.54 13.34
N ALA A 87 -2.77 -3.42 14.06
CA ALA A 87 -3.82 -3.29 15.06
C ALA A 87 -5.21 -3.27 14.42
N GLU A 88 -5.40 -2.46 13.37
CA GLU A 88 -6.67 -2.37 12.61
C GLU A 88 -7.11 -3.73 12.04
N THR A 89 -6.14 -4.54 11.61
CA THR A 89 -6.41 -5.88 11.06
C THR A 89 -6.41 -6.99 12.12
N SER A 90 -6.41 -6.65 13.42
CA SER A 90 -6.37 -7.62 14.53
C SER A 90 -5.24 -8.66 14.37
N SER A 91 -4.10 -8.19 13.89
CA SER A 91 -2.95 -9.01 13.49
C SER A 91 -1.67 -8.67 14.25
N SER A 92 -1.71 -7.76 15.22
CA SER A 92 -0.54 -7.36 16.03
C SER A 92 0.20 -8.55 16.63
N VAL A 93 -0.52 -9.52 17.24
CA VAL A 93 0.11 -10.72 17.82
C VAL A 93 0.82 -11.57 16.76
N ARG A 94 0.22 -11.72 15.58
CA ARG A 94 0.81 -12.47 14.46
C ARG A 94 2.02 -11.73 13.88
N TYR A 95 1.96 -10.41 13.81
CA TYR A 95 3.08 -9.57 13.39
C TYR A 95 4.25 -9.66 14.37
N ASP A 96 4.00 -9.55 15.68
CA ASP A 96 5.05 -9.66 16.69
C ASP A 96 5.71 -11.03 16.67
N ALA A 97 4.93 -12.11 16.52
CA ALA A 97 5.47 -13.47 16.37
C ALA A 97 6.33 -13.63 15.11
N ALA A 98 5.84 -13.18 13.96
CA ALA A 98 6.58 -13.25 12.69
C ALA A 98 7.88 -12.43 12.73
N ARG A 99 7.82 -11.24 13.33
CA ARG A 99 8.98 -10.37 13.54
C ARG A 99 9.97 -10.98 14.53
N ALA A 100 9.52 -11.62 15.62
CA ALA A 100 10.40 -12.25 16.60
C ALA A 100 11.08 -13.51 16.05
N ALA A 101 10.38 -14.27 15.19
CA ALA A 101 10.94 -15.41 14.48
C ALA A 101 12.00 -15.01 13.44
N TRP A 102 12.10 -13.71 13.14
CA TRP A 102 13.12 -13.15 12.27
C TRP A 102 14.33 -12.68 13.09
N PRO A 103 15.44 -13.43 13.12
CA PRO A 103 16.61 -12.98 13.88
C PRO A 103 17.23 -11.74 13.22
N ALA A 104 17.48 -10.68 13.99
CA ALA A 104 18.16 -9.48 13.52
C ALA A 104 19.53 -9.78 12.86
N ALA A 105 20.17 -10.88 13.27
CA ALA A 105 21.43 -11.38 12.70
C ALA A 105 21.29 -11.94 11.26
N ALA A 106 20.10 -12.36 10.81
CA ALA A 106 19.90 -12.96 9.47
C ALA A 106 20.01 -11.95 8.32
N THR A 107 20.23 -10.66 8.59
CA THR A 107 20.14 -9.60 7.56
C THR A 107 21.18 -8.50 7.70
N ALA A 108 22.35 -8.80 8.29
CA ALA A 108 23.44 -7.82 8.41
C ALA A 108 23.96 -7.32 7.04
N ASP A 109 23.81 -8.10 5.97
CA ASP A 109 24.11 -7.71 4.60
C ASP A 109 22.83 -7.41 3.81
N ARG A 110 22.76 -6.18 3.28
CA ARG A 110 21.63 -5.69 2.48
C ARG A 110 21.47 -6.44 1.15
N GLN A 111 22.56 -6.89 0.54
CA GLN A 111 22.50 -7.67 -0.70
C GLN A 111 21.90 -9.05 -0.46
N GLN A 112 22.31 -9.72 0.62
CA GLN A 112 21.75 -11.01 1.03
C GLN A 112 20.26 -10.87 1.38
N LEU A 113 19.90 -9.80 2.10
CA LEU A 113 18.51 -9.50 2.40
C LEU A 113 17.68 -9.30 1.13
N GLY A 114 18.12 -8.44 0.21
CA GLY A 114 17.44 -8.22 -1.06
C GLY A 114 17.31 -9.49 -1.91
N GLY A 115 18.33 -10.35 -1.89
CA GLY A 115 18.30 -11.67 -2.54
C GLY A 115 17.28 -12.63 -1.93
N ALA A 116 17.20 -12.69 -0.59
CA ALA A 116 16.21 -13.51 0.11
C ALA A 116 14.78 -13.01 -0.14
N ILE A 117 14.58 -11.69 -0.22
CA ILE A 117 13.27 -11.11 -0.53
C ILE A 117 12.86 -11.54 -1.93
N ARG A 118 13.78 -11.41 -2.90
CA ARG A 118 13.55 -11.84 -4.29
C ARG A 118 13.19 -13.32 -4.35
N GLN A 119 13.92 -14.17 -3.64
CA GLN A 119 13.65 -15.60 -3.61
C GLN A 119 12.21 -15.90 -3.15
N VAL A 120 11.72 -15.25 -2.09
CA VAL A 120 10.32 -15.44 -1.64
C VAL A 120 9.33 -14.91 -2.64
N VAL A 121 9.55 -13.69 -3.16
CA VAL A 121 8.65 -13.07 -4.15
C VAL A 121 8.52 -13.93 -5.41
N ASP A 122 9.63 -14.43 -5.92
CA ASP A 122 9.68 -15.25 -7.13
C ASP A 122 9.10 -16.66 -6.85
N ALA A 123 9.44 -17.29 -5.72
CA ALA A 123 8.95 -18.63 -5.38
C ALA A 123 7.42 -18.69 -5.16
N LEU A 124 6.84 -17.59 -4.69
CA LEU A 124 5.39 -17.47 -4.47
C LEU A 124 4.66 -16.83 -5.65
N ASP A 125 5.38 -16.40 -6.71
CA ASP A 125 4.85 -15.57 -7.80
C ASP A 125 4.00 -14.40 -7.27
N ALA A 126 4.55 -13.70 -6.27
CA ALA A 126 3.81 -12.77 -5.42
C ALA A 126 4.46 -11.38 -5.42
N PRO A 127 4.37 -10.60 -6.53
CA PRO A 127 4.99 -9.28 -6.64
C PRO A 127 4.46 -8.28 -5.61
N HIS A 128 3.26 -8.49 -5.08
CA HIS A 128 2.71 -7.69 -4.00
C HIS A 128 3.45 -7.88 -2.67
N LEU A 129 4.29 -8.90 -2.51
CA LEU A 129 5.10 -9.09 -1.30
C LEU A 129 6.40 -8.27 -1.30
N LYS A 130 6.71 -7.54 -2.37
CA LYS A 130 7.82 -6.56 -2.38
C LYS A 130 7.64 -5.55 -1.23
N PRO A 131 8.63 -5.40 -0.32
CA PRO A 131 8.58 -4.43 0.78
C PRO A 131 8.22 -3.01 0.36
N SER A 132 8.79 -2.49 -0.72
CA SER A 132 8.52 -1.14 -1.25
C SER A 132 7.04 -0.94 -1.58
N GLY A 133 6.42 -1.95 -2.20
CA GLY A 133 4.99 -1.96 -2.49
C GLY A 133 4.13 -2.08 -1.24
N ILE A 134 4.56 -2.86 -0.25
CA ILE A 134 3.89 -2.96 1.07
C ILE A 134 3.93 -1.60 1.77
N GLU A 135 5.10 -0.97 1.83
CA GLU A 135 5.31 0.34 2.46
C GLU A 135 4.44 1.42 1.82
N LYS A 136 4.46 1.51 0.48
CA LYS A 136 3.59 2.45 -0.26
C LYS A 136 2.11 2.25 0.09
N ARG A 137 1.63 1.01 0.15
CA ARG A 137 0.24 0.70 0.48
C ARG A 137 -0.11 1.04 1.93
N LEU A 138 0.78 0.75 2.88
CA LEU A 138 0.59 1.08 4.29
C LEU A 138 0.52 2.60 4.50
N LEU A 139 1.44 3.36 3.90
CA LEU A 139 1.44 4.82 3.95
C LEU A 139 0.22 5.42 3.22
N GLY A 140 -0.31 4.72 2.21
CA GLY A 140 -1.57 5.04 1.55
C GLY A 140 -2.84 4.60 2.29
N GLY A 141 -2.73 4.08 3.53
CA GLY A 141 -3.88 3.69 4.36
C GLY A 141 -4.45 2.29 4.08
N THR A 142 -3.79 1.47 3.26
CA THR A 142 -4.23 0.09 3.00
C THR A 142 -3.75 -0.84 4.12
N HIS A 143 -4.50 -0.91 5.22
CA HIS A 143 -4.10 -1.67 6.40
C HIS A 143 -3.91 -3.18 6.16
N ALA A 144 -4.64 -3.76 5.19
CA ALA A 144 -4.48 -5.15 4.79
C ALA A 144 -3.06 -5.50 4.31
N ALA A 145 -2.26 -4.50 3.90
CA ALA A 145 -0.86 -4.71 3.54
C ALA A 145 0.01 -5.24 4.70
N CYS A 146 -0.40 -5.06 5.97
CA CYS A 146 0.26 -5.71 7.11
C CYS A 146 0.28 -7.25 6.97
N LEU A 147 -0.79 -7.86 6.43
CA LEU A 147 -0.84 -9.30 6.21
C LEU A 147 0.21 -9.78 5.19
N GLY A 148 0.50 -8.94 4.18
CA GLY A 148 1.58 -9.17 3.23
C GLY A 148 2.95 -9.15 3.92
N LEU A 149 3.18 -8.19 4.82
CA LEU A 149 4.42 -8.14 5.61
C LEU A 149 4.58 -9.37 6.50
N ILE A 150 3.53 -9.78 7.21
CA ILE A 150 3.54 -11.00 8.04
C ILE A 150 3.88 -12.24 7.19
N THR A 151 3.28 -12.34 6.00
CA THR A 151 3.54 -13.45 5.07
C THR A 151 5.00 -13.47 4.64
N LEU A 152 5.54 -12.32 4.21
CA LEU A 152 6.94 -12.20 3.82
C LEU A 152 7.87 -12.63 4.96
N LEU A 153 7.65 -12.11 6.17
CA LEU A 153 8.47 -12.42 7.34
C LEU A 153 8.49 -13.92 7.64
N ASN A 154 7.32 -14.56 7.68
CA ASN A 154 7.22 -16.00 7.95
C ASN A 154 7.95 -16.85 6.90
N GLN A 155 7.85 -16.48 5.63
CA GLN A 155 8.44 -17.25 4.53
C GLN A 155 9.95 -17.19 4.54
N MET A 156 10.52 -16.01 4.76
CA MET A 156 11.97 -15.91 4.79
C MET A 156 12.56 -16.44 6.12
N SER A 157 11.81 -16.44 7.22
CA SER A 157 12.20 -17.19 8.43
C SER A 157 12.26 -18.70 8.15
N ALA A 158 11.39 -19.23 7.28
CA ALA A 158 11.48 -20.63 6.85
C ALA A 158 12.67 -20.90 5.91
N LEU A 159 13.15 -19.89 5.16
CA LEU A 159 14.36 -20.00 4.34
C LEU A 159 15.66 -19.95 5.16
N SER A 160 15.61 -19.40 6.38
CA SER A 160 16.73 -19.38 7.31
C SER A 160 16.63 -20.63 8.20
N PRO A 161 17.35 -21.73 7.92
CA PRO A 161 17.29 -22.90 8.80
C PRO A 161 17.73 -22.50 10.21
N PRO A 162 17.15 -23.08 11.28
CA PRO A 162 17.61 -22.84 12.62
C PRO A 162 19.09 -23.20 12.69
N THR A 163 19.94 -22.23 13.03
CA THR A 163 21.33 -22.49 13.38
C THR A 163 21.30 -23.50 14.51
N SER A 164 21.63 -24.76 14.21
CA SER A 164 21.78 -25.81 15.20
C SER A 164 22.95 -25.41 16.10
N GLY A 165 22.63 -24.73 17.19
CA GLY A 165 23.59 -24.07 18.07
C GLY A 165 23.24 -24.16 19.54
N ASP A 166 22.21 -24.92 19.92
CA ASP A 166 21.89 -25.25 21.32
C ASP A 166 21.76 -26.76 21.47
N THR A 167 22.90 -27.44 21.46
CA THR A 167 23.07 -28.69 22.22
C THR A 167 24.39 -28.59 22.96
N ALA A 168 24.31 -28.19 24.23
CA ALA A 168 25.32 -28.41 25.24
C ALA A 168 24.62 -28.77 26.56
#